data_AF-A0A7W1KKG5-F1
#
_entry.id   AF-A0A7W1KKG5-F1
#
_cell.length_a   1.000
_cell.length_b   1.000
_cell.length_c   1.000
_cell.angle_alpha   90.00
_cell.angle_beta   90.00
_cell.angle_gamma   90.00
#
_symmetry.space_group_name_H-M   'P 1'
#
loop_
_entity.id
_entity.type
_entity.pdbx_description
1 polymer ?
#
loop_
_entity_poly.entity_id
_entity_poly.type
_entity_poly.pdbx_seq_one_letter_code
_entity_poly.pdbx_strand_id
1 'polypeptide(L)'
;MCLVARLTTLGVVTGALLCLPVEAQAQTVVEVQGGGSSLNGGYGATANFWRSSVDGWIGLGYLDGFRVGAFLRKAVNKDTLRIGNDALVMRLPTDVFTPGFNLLVQGISFSGGNERSSYLAFGGASSSGLGAPSFQASSIEEPMGALFVQHRLAPTIRLTATTLFADQQTVLPGVQWQPTPDLTTALVAGIGSGRRYAASSVVLRRGALGLKASYAWNPDRFRRAAVATPNQTEVDRENIMLTYEVSPQFSIGVSRQNYVQDSADSKPPIRATGNTVFAGGVWYDTRLTAGLYDSKSEGVSNLSSYFAVGRTLAQWLDAEVFVLQSRPEGLPVVTTPLANLRWRLSSRIGLSQQISIRDGRPTVLVGASLMTPIGEFVADYQVVHQPLKPFNPFRSALNLTARLQLGKYSTSVGTYVQPDGSVDYSASGSTFLYMGSFGGAQPQQVGGRMARYVIRGTVRDDQGQPVEGAAVEVGSDVVFTNSTGEFFLRVGRPTRSPVKVLIGEFLLPGQWEVVSAPAEVEAGPESRPGIVIVLRRPVLVPVVPE
;
A
#
# COMPACT_ATOMS: atom_id res chain seq x y z
N MET A 1 19.54 -22.96 24.17
CA MET A 1 18.29 -22.18 24.42
C MET A 1 17.63 -21.62 23.16
N CYS A 2 18.37 -21.24 22.10
CA CYS A 2 17.78 -20.76 20.82
C CYS A 2 16.88 -21.75 20.04
N LEU A 3 17.06 -23.07 20.24
CA LEU A 3 16.24 -24.07 19.53
C LEU A 3 14.84 -24.22 20.14
N VAL A 4 14.73 -24.06 21.47
CA VAL A 4 13.48 -24.23 22.23
C VAL A 4 12.52 -23.08 21.92
N ALA A 5 13.02 -21.86 21.79
CA ALA A 5 12.23 -20.68 21.41
C ALA A 5 11.66 -20.77 19.98
N ARG A 6 12.37 -21.41 19.03
CA ARG A 6 11.92 -21.62 17.65
C ARG A 6 10.87 -22.73 17.52
N LEU A 7 10.92 -23.74 18.40
CA LEU A 7 9.92 -24.81 18.47
C LEU A 7 8.63 -24.35 19.14
N THR A 8 8.69 -23.42 20.09
CA THR A 8 7.49 -22.85 20.73
C THR A 8 6.64 -22.03 19.77
N THR A 9 7.23 -21.29 18.82
CA THR A 9 6.46 -20.54 17.80
C THR A 9 5.72 -21.47 16.84
N LEU A 10 6.33 -22.60 16.47
CA LEU A 10 5.67 -23.65 15.69
C LEU A 10 4.55 -24.30 16.49
N GLY A 11 4.81 -24.66 17.76
CA GLY A 11 3.83 -25.30 18.65
C GLY A 11 2.58 -24.47 18.92
N VAL A 12 2.70 -23.14 19.04
CA VAL A 12 1.55 -22.25 19.26
C VAL A 12 0.72 -22.08 17.97
N VAL A 13 1.35 -22.03 16.80
CA VAL A 13 0.64 -21.91 15.51
C VAL A 13 0.01 -23.24 15.10
N THR A 14 0.72 -24.37 15.26
CA THR A 14 0.18 -25.71 15.00
C THR A 14 -0.91 -26.07 16.01
N GLY A 15 -0.76 -25.70 17.28
CA GLY A 15 -1.80 -25.84 18.30
C GLY A 15 -3.05 -24.99 18.01
N ALA A 16 -2.86 -23.74 17.56
CA ALA A 16 -3.97 -22.87 17.16
C ALA A 16 -4.69 -23.36 15.88
N LEU A 17 -3.98 -24.01 14.96
CA LEU A 17 -4.55 -24.63 13.76
C LEU A 17 -5.29 -25.94 14.08
N LEU A 18 -4.80 -26.74 15.05
CA LEU A 18 -5.41 -28.01 15.46
C LEU A 18 -6.61 -27.86 16.41
N CYS A 19 -6.72 -26.74 17.12
CA CYS A 19 -7.85 -26.45 18.02
C CYS A 19 -9.03 -25.73 17.34
N LEU A 20 -9.01 -25.54 16.01
CA LEU A 20 -10.17 -25.06 15.28
C LEU A 20 -11.15 -26.22 15.11
N PRO A 21 -12.37 -26.17 15.69
CA PRO A 21 -13.37 -27.19 15.42
C PRO A 21 -13.62 -27.31 13.91
N VAL A 22 -13.61 -28.54 13.42
CA VAL A 22 -13.79 -28.95 12.01
C VAL A 22 -15.26 -28.82 11.58
N GLU A 23 -16.03 -27.95 12.24
CA GLU A 23 -17.42 -27.66 11.87
C GLU A 23 -17.48 -26.30 11.19
N ALA A 24 -17.10 -26.27 9.92
CA ALA A 24 -17.65 -25.36 8.91
C ALA A 24 -16.98 -25.66 7.56
N GLN A 25 -17.76 -26.22 6.63
CA GLN A 25 -17.46 -26.18 5.20
C GLN A 25 -17.34 -24.70 4.78
N ALA A 26 -16.11 -24.19 4.77
CA ALA A 26 -15.79 -22.86 4.30
C ALA A 26 -14.60 -22.97 3.35
N GLN A 27 -14.80 -22.55 2.10
CA GLN A 27 -13.77 -22.48 1.07
C GLN A 27 -12.54 -21.75 1.64
N THR A 28 -11.38 -22.42 1.61
CA THR A 28 -10.09 -21.83 1.96
C THR A 28 -9.38 -21.51 0.66
N VAL A 29 -9.13 -20.23 0.41
CA VAL A 29 -8.31 -19.79 -0.71
C VAL A 29 -6.87 -19.80 -0.23
N VAL A 30 -5.96 -20.38 -1.00
CA VAL A 30 -4.51 -20.35 -0.72
C VAL A 30 -3.81 -19.75 -1.92
N GLU A 31 -2.98 -18.73 -1.69
CA GLU A 31 -2.14 -18.11 -2.71
C GLU A 31 -0.67 -18.28 -2.30
N VAL A 32 0.14 -18.84 -3.18
CA VAL A 32 1.58 -18.99 -2.93
C VAL A 32 2.34 -17.99 -3.78
N GLN A 33 3.22 -17.23 -3.14
CA GLN A 33 4.08 -16.23 -3.74
C GLN A 33 5.54 -16.57 -3.43
N GLY A 34 6.44 -16.33 -4.37
CA GLY A 34 7.88 -16.55 -4.20
C GLY A 34 8.65 -15.44 -4.91
N GLY A 35 9.76 -15.01 -4.32
CA GLY A 35 10.55 -13.90 -4.85
C GLY A 35 11.88 -13.73 -4.13
N GLY A 36 12.75 -12.90 -4.68
CA GLY A 36 14.03 -12.56 -4.06
C GLY A 36 14.52 -11.18 -4.47
N SER A 37 15.42 -10.61 -3.67
CA SER A 37 16.05 -9.31 -3.86
C SER A 37 17.56 -9.47 -3.85
N SER A 38 18.20 -9.12 -4.96
CA SER A 38 19.66 -9.05 -5.06
C SER A 38 20.24 -7.87 -4.28
N LEU A 39 19.45 -6.82 -4.01
CA LEU A 39 19.86 -5.65 -3.22
C LEU A 39 20.02 -6.01 -1.73
N ASN A 40 19.08 -6.81 -1.21
CA ASN A 40 19.07 -7.24 0.19
C ASN A 40 19.65 -8.64 0.39
N GLY A 41 20.08 -9.31 -0.68
CA GLY A 41 20.61 -10.68 -0.65
C GLY A 41 19.61 -11.73 -0.14
N GLY A 42 18.30 -11.46 -0.26
CA GLY A 42 17.25 -12.24 0.38
C GLY A 42 16.29 -12.93 -0.60
N TYR A 43 15.91 -14.18 -0.33
CA TYR A 43 14.98 -14.96 -1.16
C TYR A 43 13.93 -15.63 -0.27
N GLY A 44 12.66 -15.66 -0.65
CA GLY A 44 11.63 -16.27 0.18
C GLY A 44 10.32 -16.51 -0.53
N ALA A 45 9.51 -17.38 0.09
CA ALA A 45 8.18 -17.73 -0.35
C ALA A 45 7.17 -17.55 0.79
N THR A 46 5.96 -17.14 0.45
CA THR A 46 4.82 -17.00 1.36
C THR A 46 3.60 -17.72 0.80
N ALA A 47 2.90 -18.44 1.66
CA ALA A 47 1.58 -18.98 1.41
C ALA A 47 0.56 -18.16 2.20
N ASN A 48 -0.23 -17.36 1.51
CA ASN A 48 -1.36 -16.63 2.06
C ASN A 48 -2.58 -17.56 2.07
N PHE A 49 -3.45 -17.41 3.06
CA PHE A 49 -4.70 -18.14 3.15
C PHE A 49 -5.84 -17.24 3.61
N TRP A 50 -7.03 -17.48 3.07
CA TRP A 50 -8.26 -16.79 3.45
C TRP A 50 -9.38 -17.78 3.66
N ARG A 51 -10.04 -17.69 4.81
CA ARG A 51 -11.24 -18.42 5.22
C ARG A 51 -12.32 -17.42 5.63
N SER A 52 -13.48 -17.93 6.01
CA SER A 52 -14.68 -17.13 6.21
C SER A 52 -14.58 -16.01 7.26
N SER A 53 -13.78 -16.22 8.31
CA SER A 53 -13.57 -15.33 9.46
C SER A 53 -12.10 -15.17 9.86
N VAL A 54 -11.19 -15.76 9.07
CA VAL A 54 -9.76 -15.86 9.36
C VAL A 54 -8.99 -15.69 8.06
N ASP A 55 -7.95 -14.89 8.08
CA ASP A 55 -6.96 -14.80 7.01
C ASP A 55 -5.55 -14.74 7.58
N GLY A 56 -4.55 -15.06 6.79
CA GLY A 56 -3.18 -15.08 7.29
C GLY A 56 -2.19 -15.47 6.22
N TRP A 57 -0.93 -15.59 6.63
CA TRP A 57 0.14 -16.07 5.77
C TRP A 57 1.19 -16.83 6.58
N ILE A 58 1.89 -17.74 5.92
CA ILE A 58 3.08 -18.41 6.43
C ILE A 58 4.17 -18.23 5.40
N GLY A 59 5.34 -17.77 5.84
CA GLY A 59 6.46 -17.48 4.97
C GLY A 59 7.75 -18.13 5.44
N LEU A 60 8.57 -18.55 4.49
CA LEU A 60 9.91 -19.06 4.71
C LEU A 60 10.87 -18.39 3.74
N GLY A 61 12.04 -17.99 4.22
CA GLY A 61 13.02 -17.31 3.38
C GLY A 61 14.41 -17.30 3.97
N TYR A 62 15.36 -16.90 3.15
CA TYR A 62 16.76 -16.73 3.46
C TYR A 62 17.09 -15.24 3.38
N LEU A 63 17.54 -14.66 4.49
CA LEU A 63 18.03 -13.28 4.60
C LEU A 63 19.05 -13.28 5.75
N ASP A 64 20.33 -13.27 5.41
CA ASP A 64 21.45 -13.50 6.34
C ASP A 64 21.27 -14.75 7.21
N GLY A 65 20.64 -15.79 6.64
CA GLY A 65 20.26 -17.04 7.31
C GLY A 65 18.80 -17.42 7.06
N PHE A 66 18.44 -18.65 7.43
CA PHE A 66 17.08 -19.16 7.29
C PHE A 66 16.13 -18.53 8.33
N ARG A 67 14.97 -18.09 7.87
CA ARG A 67 13.97 -17.33 8.61
C ARG A 67 12.58 -17.86 8.28
N VAL A 68 11.68 -17.81 9.26
CA VAL A 68 10.26 -18.16 9.13
C VAL A 68 9.43 -17.04 9.73
N GLY A 69 8.34 -16.69 9.07
CA GLY A 69 7.36 -15.73 9.56
C GLY A 69 5.96 -16.28 9.40
N ALA A 70 5.04 -15.83 10.24
CA ALA A 70 3.63 -16.19 10.09
C ALA A 70 2.76 -15.07 10.65
N PHE A 71 1.60 -14.88 10.06
CA PHE A 71 0.58 -13.94 10.49
C PHE A 71 -0.79 -14.60 10.42
N LEU A 72 -1.61 -14.30 11.42
CA LEU A 72 -3.00 -14.73 11.47
C LEU A 72 -3.85 -13.54 11.90
N ARG A 73 -4.94 -13.29 11.19
CA ARG A 73 -5.97 -12.32 11.51
C ARG A 73 -7.30 -13.05 11.63
N LYS A 74 -8.02 -12.81 12.73
CA LYS A 74 -9.32 -13.39 13.00
C LYS A 74 -10.31 -12.31 13.42
N ALA A 75 -11.48 -12.32 12.82
CA ALA A 75 -12.60 -11.51 13.29
C ALA A 75 -13.15 -12.10 14.60
N VAL A 76 -13.23 -11.30 15.66
CA VAL A 76 -13.83 -11.65 16.95
C VAL A 76 -14.94 -10.65 17.23
N ASN A 77 -16.18 -11.06 16.94
CA ASN A 77 -17.36 -10.18 16.96
C ASN A 77 -17.23 -8.97 16.02
N LYS A 78 -17.12 -7.76 16.58
CA LYS A 78 -16.95 -6.48 15.85
C LYS A 78 -15.49 -6.03 15.77
N ASP A 79 -14.61 -6.75 16.45
CA ASP A 79 -13.20 -6.44 16.65
C ASP A 79 -12.34 -7.48 15.91
N THR A 80 -11.05 -7.22 15.82
CA THR A 80 -10.09 -7.99 15.04
C THR A 80 -8.91 -8.36 15.93
N LEU A 81 -8.67 -9.66 16.07
CA LEU A 81 -7.48 -10.23 16.70
C LEU A 81 -6.44 -10.53 15.61
N ARG A 82 -5.19 -10.15 15.84
CA ARG A 82 -4.06 -10.50 14.98
C ARG A 82 -2.95 -11.13 15.81
N ILE A 83 -2.27 -12.12 15.25
CA ILE A 83 -1.23 -12.91 15.93
C ILE A 83 -0.09 -13.15 14.94
N GLY A 84 1.15 -13.07 15.42
CA GLY A 84 2.35 -13.32 14.65
C GLY A 84 3.03 -12.03 14.21
N ASN A 85 3.56 -12.03 13.00
CA ASN A 85 4.28 -10.93 12.39
C ASN A 85 3.31 -9.86 11.88
N ASP A 86 3.43 -8.64 12.40
CA ASP A 86 2.58 -7.52 12.04
C ASP A 86 3.43 -6.25 11.85
N ALA A 87 2.84 -5.24 11.22
CA ALA A 87 3.39 -3.91 11.09
C ALA A 87 2.43 -2.90 11.71
N LEU A 88 2.86 -2.24 12.78
CA LEU A 88 2.11 -1.19 13.44
C LEU A 88 2.40 0.15 12.79
N VAL A 89 1.38 0.78 12.20
CA VAL A 89 1.51 2.09 11.56
C VAL A 89 1.42 3.18 12.63
N MET A 90 2.56 3.80 12.94
CA MET A 90 2.65 4.95 13.82
C MET A 90 2.45 6.24 13.03
N ARG A 91 1.22 6.74 13.05
CA ARG A 91 0.86 7.99 12.39
C ARG A 91 0.24 8.97 13.38
N LEU A 92 0.86 10.14 13.50
CA LEU A 92 0.35 11.26 14.26
C LEU A 92 -0.58 12.10 13.38
N PRO A 93 -1.60 12.76 13.96
CA PRO A 93 -2.46 13.66 13.18
C PRO A 93 -1.70 14.86 12.60
N THR A 94 -0.50 15.16 13.10
CA THR A 94 0.40 16.21 12.61
C THR A 94 1.28 15.78 11.43
N ASP A 95 1.26 14.50 11.05
CA ASP A 95 2.04 13.94 9.93
C ASP A 95 1.38 14.27 8.59
N VAL A 96 1.55 15.50 8.14
CA VAL A 96 0.97 16.02 6.88
C VAL A 96 1.96 15.96 5.70
N PHE A 97 3.25 15.81 6.01
CA PHE A 97 4.36 15.67 5.05
C PHE A 97 4.97 14.26 5.00
N THR A 98 4.62 13.39 5.95
CA THR A 98 5.10 12.01 6.01
C THR A 98 3.92 11.04 6.12
N PRO A 99 4.03 9.82 5.58
CA PRO A 99 2.95 8.82 5.66
C PRO A 99 2.81 8.17 7.06
N GLY A 100 3.69 8.50 8.00
CA GLY A 100 3.88 7.79 9.26
C GLY A 100 5.02 6.77 9.18
N PHE A 101 5.24 6.06 10.28
CA PHE A 101 6.33 5.09 10.42
C PHE A 101 5.78 3.68 10.66
N ASN A 102 6.32 2.66 10.00
CA ASN A 102 5.94 1.27 10.23
C ASN A 102 6.88 0.64 11.26
N LEU A 103 6.33 0.25 12.40
CA LEU A 103 7.02 -0.51 13.42
C LEU A 103 6.75 -2.00 13.18
N LEU A 104 7.78 -2.74 12.77
CA LEU A 104 7.70 -4.19 12.60
C LEU A 104 7.68 -4.87 13.98
N VAL A 105 6.73 -5.76 14.17
CA VAL A 105 6.50 -6.41 15.46
C VAL A 105 6.17 -7.90 15.29
N GLN A 106 6.40 -8.66 16.35
CA GLN A 106 5.92 -10.03 16.47
C GLN A 106 5.18 -10.18 17.80
N GLY A 107 3.91 -10.58 17.74
CA GLY A 107 3.10 -10.71 18.96
C GLY A 107 1.61 -10.82 18.67
N ILE A 108 0.80 -10.28 19.58
CA ILE A 108 -0.66 -10.29 19.50
C ILE A 108 -1.15 -8.85 19.48
N SER A 109 -1.99 -8.50 18.50
CA SER A 109 -2.71 -7.24 18.48
C SER A 109 -4.22 -7.46 18.52
N PHE A 110 -4.93 -6.57 19.20
CA PHE A 110 -6.37 -6.54 19.26
C PHE A 110 -6.83 -5.13 18.89
N SER A 111 -7.67 -5.03 17.86
CA SER A 111 -8.11 -3.74 17.32
C SER A 111 -9.61 -3.74 17.12
N GLY A 112 -10.24 -2.60 17.36
CA GLY A 112 -11.68 -2.51 17.42
C GLY A 112 -12.20 -1.09 17.47
N GLY A 113 -13.51 -0.94 17.61
CA GLY A 113 -14.11 0.38 17.76
C GLY A 113 -15.59 0.49 17.42
N ASN A 114 -16.06 1.72 17.27
CA ASN A 114 -17.37 2.13 16.75
C ASN A 114 -17.20 3.41 15.91
N GLU A 115 -18.29 4.11 15.57
CA GLU A 115 -18.23 5.34 14.77
C GLU A 115 -17.54 6.52 15.48
N ARG A 116 -17.44 6.47 16.81
CA ARG A 116 -16.82 7.52 17.64
C ARG A 116 -15.42 7.17 18.11
N SER A 117 -15.14 5.90 18.40
CA SER A 117 -13.87 5.48 18.98
C SER A 117 -13.25 4.33 18.18
N SER A 118 -11.94 4.35 18.01
CA SER A 118 -11.17 3.20 17.55
C SER A 118 -9.98 2.98 18.48
N TYR A 119 -9.56 1.73 18.58
CA TYR A 119 -8.42 1.35 19.39
C TYR A 119 -7.63 0.21 18.73
N LEU A 120 -6.35 0.15 19.05
CA LEU A 120 -5.45 -0.96 18.78
C LEU A 120 -4.55 -1.14 19.98
N ALA A 121 -4.59 -2.31 20.60
CA ALA A 121 -3.65 -2.73 21.64
C ALA A 121 -2.74 -3.83 21.08
N PHE A 122 -1.47 -3.82 21.44
CA PHE A 122 -0.49 -4.80 21.03
C PHE A 122 0.40 -5.19 22.21
N GLY A 123 0.76 -6.48 22.29
CA GLY A 123 1.78 -6.99 23.18
C GLY A 123 2.64 -8.05 22.48
N GLY A 124 3.95 -7.93 22.62
CA GLY A 124 4.90 -8.82 21.98
C GLY A 124 6.31 -8.25 22.04
N ALA A 125 7.00 -8.24 20.91
CA ALA A 125 8.33 -7.67 20.78
C ALA A 125 8.48 -6.91 19.46
N SER A 126 9.44 -5.98 19.40
CA SER A 126 9.93 -5.47 18.12
C SER A 126 10.50 -6.60 17.32
N SER A 127 10.44 -6.39 16.00
CA SER A 127 11.20 -7.18 15.08
C SER A 127 12.13 -6.31 14.25
N SER A 128 13.39 -6.70 14.15
CA SER A 128 14.17 -6.33 12.97
C SER A 128 13.76 -7.21 11.82
N GLY A 129 13.46 -6.58 10.70
CA GLY A 129 13.15 -7.24 9.45
C GLY A 129 13.42 -6.28 8.32
N LEU A 130 14.13 -6.75 7.29
CA LEU A 130 14.06 -6.13 5.99
C LEU A 130 12.94 -6.85 5.26
N GLY A 131 11.84 -6.14 5.00
CA GLY A 131 10.77 -6.70 4.18
C GLY A 131 11.32 -7.01 2.79
N ALA A 132 11.46 -8.29 2.45
CA ALA A 132 11.50 -8.68 1.07
C ALA A 132 10.04 -8.67 0.55
N PRO A 133 9.79 -8.32 -0.72
CA PRO A 133 8.44 -8.16 -1.28
C PRO A 133 7.55 -9.39 -1.07
N SER A 134 8.14 -10.58 -1.01
CA SER A 134 7.44 -11.86 -0.80
C SER A 134 7.61 -12.46 0.59
N PHE A 135 8.38 -11.83 1.49
CA PHE A 135 8.71 -12.43 2.79
C PHE A 135 9.13 -11.38 3.83
N GLN A 136 8.37 -11.32 4.93
CA GLN A 136 8.75 -10.56 6.12
C GLN A 136 9.48 -11.47 7.10
N ALA A 137 10.80 -11.51 6.95
CA ALA A 137 11.69 -12.13 7.92
C ALA A 137 11.72 -11.28 9.18
N SER A 138 11.57 -11.91 10.34
CA SER A 138 11.49 -11.20 11.61
C SER A 138 12.42 -11.85 12.63
N SER A 139 13.36 -11.10 13.21
CA SER A 139 14.01 -11.47 14.48
C SER A 139 13.37 -10.71 15.62
N ILE A 140 12.90 -11.43 16.64
CA ILE A 140 12.51 -10.82 17.91
C ILE A 140 13.71 -10.11 18.51
N GLU A 141 13.56 -8.83 18.85
CA GLU A 141 14.60 -8.03 19.49
C GLU A 141 14.23 -7.71 20.94
N GLU A 142 13.33 -6.75 21.14
CA GLU A 142 13.03 -6.19 22.45
C GLU A 142 11.54 -6.33 22.79
N PRO A 143 11.19 -6.75 24.02
CA PRO A 143 9.79 -6.76 24.47
C PRO A 143 9.16 -5.38 24.35
N MET A 144 7.93 -5.33 23.83
CA MET A 144 7.17 -4.09 23.76
C MET A 144 5.66 -4.30 23.83
N GLY A 145 4.96 -3.24 24.23
CA GLY A 145 3.54 -3.07 24.06
C GLY A 145 3.23 -1.78 23.30
N ALA A 146 2.07 -1.73 22.66
CA ALA A 146 1.57 -0.51 22.05
C ALA A 146 0.08 -0.34 22.33
N LEU A 147 -0.36 0.91 22.49
CA LEU A 147 -1.77 1.25 22.53
C LEU A 147 -2.01 2.52 21.73
N PHE A 148 -2.83 2.39 20.69
CA PHE A 148 -3.31 3.49 19.86
C PHE A 148 -4.80 3.66 20.09
N VAL A 149 -5.23 4.88 20.41
CA VAL A 149 -6.63 5.21 20.64
C VAL A 149 -6.99 6.44 19.83
N GLN A 150 -8.17 6.43 19.22
CA GLN A 150 -8.78 7.61 18.65
C GLN A 150 -10.21 7.75 19.16
N HIS A 151 -10.61 8.96 19.51
CA HIS A 151 -11.96 9.26 19.99
C HIS A 151 -12.47 10.57 19.40
N ARG A 152 -13.61 10.52 18.72
CA ARG A 152 -14.32 11.68 18.19
C ARG A 152 -15.18 12.27 19.30
N LEU A 153 -14.66 13.33 19.93
CA LEU A 153 -15.34 14.07 21.00
C LEU A 153 -16.53 14.87 20.46
N ALA A 154 -16.38 15.45 19.26
CA ALA A 154 -17.41 16.21 18.54
C ALA A 154 -17.29 15.93 17.02
N PRO A 155 -18.28 16.28 16.18
CA PRO A 155 -18.18 16.10 14.72
C PRO A 155 -16.90 16.72 14.13
N THR A 156 -16.41 17.79 14.75
CA THR A 156 -15.24 18.56 14.31
C THR A 156 -13.98 18.31 15.15
N ILE A 157 -14.04 17.54 16.25
CA ILE A 157 -12.90 17.33 17.17
C ILE A 157 -12.63 15.84 17.36
N ARG A 158 -11.38 15.44 17.13
CA ARG A 158 -10.87 14.09 17.37
C ARG A 158 -9.67 14.13 18.30
N LEU A 159 -9.72 13.33 19.35
CA LEU A 159 -8.61 13.07 20.25
C LEU A 159 -7.88 11.81 19.79
N THR A 160 -6.57 11.80 19.90
CA THR A 160 -5.72 10.67 19.56
C THR A 160 -4.72 10.43 20.69
N ALA A 161 -4.35 9.18 20.95
CA ALA A 161 -3.27 8.82 21.84
C ALA A 161 -2.44 7.72 21.19
N THR A 162 -1.14 7.97 21.04
CA THR A 162 -0.17 6.97 20.57
C THR A 162 0.78 6.66 21.71
N THR A 163 0.76 5.41 22.19
CA THR A 163 1.60 4.98 23.30
C THR A 163 2.39 3.72 22.95
N LEU A 164 3.66 3.69 23.31
CA LEU A 164 4.53 2.51 23.26
C LEU A 164 5.17 2.30 24.63
N PHE A 165 5.22 1.04 25.03
CA PHE A 165 5.82 0.58 26.27
C PHE A 165 6.97 -0.36 25.90
N ALA A 166 8.20 0.10 26.07
CA ALA A 166 9.43 -0.68 25.94
C ALA A 166 10.39 -0.21 27.04
N ASP A 167 11.69 -0.48 26.90
CA ASP A 167 12.72 0.07 27.80
C ASP A 167 12.63 1.59 27.96
N GLN A 168 12.21 2.27 26.88
CA GLN A 168 11.83 3.67 26.91
C GLN A 168 10.37 3.84 26.48
N GLN A 169 9.65 4.70 27.19
CA GLN A 169 8.23 4.93 26.94
C GLN A 169 8.01 6.04 25.91
N THR A 170 6.99 5.83 25.09
CA THR A 170 6.42 6.85 24.20
C THR A 170 4.97 7.08 24.60
N VAL A 171 4.59 8.34 24.84
CA VAL A 171 3.24 8.78 25.13
C VAL A 171 3.00 10.09 24.39
N LEU A 172 2.21 10.03 23.32
CA LEU A 172 1.93 11.12 22.40
C LEU A 172 0.43 11.35 22.27
N PRO A 173 -0.19 12.08 23.21
CA PRO A 173 -1.55 12.57 23.05
C PRO A 173 -1.62 13.65 21.97
N GLY A 174 -2.74 13.69 21.27
CA GLY A 174 -2.99 14.66 20.21
C GLY A 174 -4.46 15.04 20.10
N VAL A 175 -4.68 16.20 19.51
CA VAL A 175 -5.99 16.72 19.16
C VAL A 175 -5.97 17.13 17.69
N GLN A 176 -7.03 16.78 16.99
CA GLN A 176 -7.29 17.17 15.61
C GLN A 176 -8.62 17.92 15.57
N TRP A 177 -8.62 19.11 14.99
CA TRP A 177 -9.79 19.95 14.80
C TRP A 177 -10.03 20.17 13.29
N GLN A 178 -11.21 19.78 12.84
CA GLN A 178 -11.68 19.86 11.46
C GLN A 178 -13.05 20.55 11.43
N PRO A 179 -13.10 21.90 11.48
CA PRO A 179 -14.36 22.65 11.51
C PRO A 179 -15.12 22.58 10.18
N THR A 180 -14.41 22.44 9.07
CA THR A 180 -14.95 22.27 7.72
C THR A 180 -14.21 21.13 7.01
N PRO A 181 -14.77 20.55 5.95
CA PRO A 181 -14.04 19.54 5.14
C PRO A 181 -12.70 20.05 4.60
N ASP A 182 -12.60 21.36 4.41
CA ASP A 182 -11.48 22.06 3.76
C ASP A 182 -10.35 22.45 4.71
N LEU A 183 -10.58 22.50 6.02
CA LEU A 183 -9.60 22.92 7.02
C LEU A 183 -9.41 21.84 8.07
N THR A 184 -8.18 21.37 8.24
CA THR A 184 -7.77 20.47 9.32
C THR A 184 -6.59 21.06 10.04
N THR A 185 -6.66 21.11 11.36
CA THR A 185 -5.56 21.47 12.24
C THR A 185 -5.30 20.36 13.24
N ALA A 186 -4.05 20.19 13.67
CA ALA A 186 -3.72 19.20 14.68
C ALA A 186 -2.58 19.68 15.58
N LEU A 187 -2.56 19.17 16.79
CA LEU A 187 -1.51 19.37 17.79
C LEU A 187 -1.22 18.04 18.48
N VAL A 188 0.05 17.72 18.65
CA VAL A 188 0.55 16.58 19.42
C VAL A 188 1.64 17.09 20.35
N ALA A 189 1.64 16.66 21.61
CA ALA A 189 2.71 16.99 22.54
C ALA A 189 2.88 15.85 23.56
N GLY A 190 4.13 15.48 23.85
CA GLY A 190 4.40 14.39 24.77
C GLY A 190 5.86 13.98 24.79
N ILE A 191 6.07 12.69 25.04
CA ILE A 191 7.40 12.08 25.18
C ILE A 191 7.47 10.91 24.19
N GLY A 192 8.55 10.77 23.43
CA GLY A 192 8.83 9.57 22.65
C GLY A 192 10.22 9.05 22.93
N SER A 193 10.32 7.76 23.26
CA SER A 193 11.57 7.12 23.67
C SER A 193 12.29 7.95 24.75
N GLY A 194 11.54 8.37 25.78
CA GLY A 194 12.07 9.21 26.87
C GLY A 194 12.41 10.68 26.51
N ARG A 195 12.21 11.12 25.27
CA ARG A 195 12.58 12.45 24.78
C ARG A 195 11.36 13.31 24.48
N ARG A 196 11.44 14.61 24.76
CA ARG A 196 10.30 15.55 24.60
C ARG A 196 10.01 15.81 23.12
N TYR A 197 8.73 15.95 22.80
CA TYR A 197 8.27 16.26 21.46
C TYR A 197 6.99 17.08 21.48
N ALA A 198 6.90 18.04 20.57
CA ALA A 198 5.65 18.70 20.25
C ALA A 198 5.59 18.97 18.75
N ALA A 199 4.41 18.84 18.15
CA ALA A 199 4.20 19.20 16.77
C ALA A 199 2.80 19.78 16.56
N SER A 200 2.67 20.66 15.58
CA SER A 200 1.40 21.22 15.14
C SER A 200 1.33 21.21 13.62
N SER A 201 0.15 21.07 13.05
CA SER A 201 -0.05 21.13 11.61
C SER A 201 -1.35 21.81 11.21
N VAL A 202 -1.37 22.37 10.01
CA VAL A 202 -2.55 22.93 9.33
C VAL A 202 -2.58 22.43 7.90
N VAL A 203 -3.74 21.96 7.46
CA VAL A 203 -4.04 21.63 6.06
C VAL A 203 -5.28 22.40 5.67
N LEU A 204 -5.17 23.21 4.62
CA LEU A 204 -6.26 23.99 4.06
C LEU A 204 -6.36 23.72 2.57
N ARG A 205 -7.57 23.47 2.07
CA ARG A 205 -7.88 23.37 0.64
C ARG A 205 -9.08 24.24 0.34
N ARG A 206 -8.87 25.40 -0.28
CA ARG A 206 -9.94 26.36 -0.56
C ARG A 206 -9.89 26.79 -2.01
N GLY A 207 -10.83 26.26 -2.81
CA GLY A 207 -10.82 26.48 -4.26
C GLY A 207 -9.48 26.05 -4.87
N ALA A 208 -8.87 26.93 -5.66
CA ALA A 208 -7.56 26.70 -6.28
C ALA A 208 -6.38 26.68 -5.30
N LEU A 209 -6.57 27.05 -4.03
CA LEU A 209 -5.49 27.18 -3.05
C LEU A 209 -5.37 25.93 -2.18
N GLY A 210 -4.19 25.31 -2.18
CA GLY A 210 -3.79 24.28 -1.24
C GLY A 210 -2.66 24.78 -0.32
N LEU A 211 -2.83 24.63 0.99
CA LEU A 211 -1.80 24.90 1.99
C LEU A 211 -1.62 23.68 2.88
N LYS A 212 -0.37 23.30 3.11
CA LYS A 212 0.06 22.43 4.20
C LYS A 212 1.14 23.15 4.98
N ALA A 213 1.01 23.18 6.30
CA ALA A 213 2.03 23.70 7.17
C ALA A 213 2.17 22.78 8.39
N SER A 214 3.38 22.61 8.88
CA SER A 214 3.63 21.96 10.16
C SER A 214 4.85 22.55 10.84
N TYR A 215 4.84 22.50 12.16
CA TYR A 215 6.01 22.80 12.97
C TYR A 215 6.27 21.63 13.90
N ALA A 216 7.47 21.09 13.91
CA ALA A 216 7.90 20.05 14.83
C ALA A 216 9.02 20.56 15.72
N TRP A 217 8.82 20.44 17.03
CA TRP A 217 9.81 20.75 18.06
C TRP A 217 10.39 19.44 18.59
N ASN A 218 11.65 19.20 18.21
CA ASN A 218 12.45 18.04 18.58
C ASN A 218 13.84 18.53 19.05
N PRO A 219 13.98 18.97 20.32
CA PRO A 219 15.25 19.45 20.85
C PRO A 219 16.22 18.31 21.16
N ASP A 220 15.71 17.18 21.65
CA ASP A 220 16.49 16.13 22.31
C ASP A 220 16.61 14.88 21.45
N ARG A 221 16.61 15.00 20.11
CA ARG A 221 16.69 13.86 19.18
C ARG A 221 15.55 12.85 19.36
N PHE A 222 14.31 13.33 19.50
CA PHE A 222 13.09 12.53 19.60
C PHE A 222 13.08 11.36 18.61
N ARG A 223 12.61 10.22 19.13
CA ARG A 223 12.30 9.01 18.37
C ARG A 223 10.93 8.51 18.78
N ARG A 224 10.12 8.09 17.80
CA ARG A 224 8.79 7.54 18.08
C ARG A 224 8.87 6.20 18.79
N ALA A 225 9.86 5.39 18.43
CA ALA A 225 10.12 4.08 19.03
C ALA A 225 11.61 3.90 19.29
N ALA A 226 11.94 3.28 20.43
CA ALA A 226 13.30 3.07 20.91
C ALA A 226 13.97 1.81 20.34
N VAL A 227 13.41 1.22 19.29
CA VAL A 227 13.88 -0.06 18.75
C VAL A 227 14.77 0.11 17.53
N ALA A 228 15.59 -0.90 17.22
CA ALA A 228 16.56 -0.89 16.13
C ALA A 228 15.88 -0.94 14.75
N THR A 229 15.27 0.16 14.35
CA THR A 229 14.79 0.34 12.98
C THR A 229 15.83 1.14 12.21
N PRO A 230 16.30 0.67 11.04
CA PRO A 230 17.26 1.44 10.26
C PRO A 230 16.60 2.76 9.84
N ASN A 231 17.24 3.88 10.21
CA ASN A 231 16.98 5.21 9.66
C ASN A 231 15.55 5.76 9.90
N GLN A 232 15.26 6.31 11.09
CA GLN A 232 14.02 7.10 11.29
C GLN A 232 14.21 8.53 10.78
N THR A 233 13.46 8.89 9.73
CA THR A 233 13.39 10.28 9.23
C THR A 233 12.12 10.93 9.78
N GLU A 234 12.29 12.01 10.52
CA GLU A 234 11.22 12.82 11.08
C GLU A 234 11.20 14.21 10.45
N VAL A 235 10.03 14.84 10.50
CA VAL A 235 9.88 16.26 10.20
C VAL A 235 10.45 17.05 11.38
N ASP A 236 11.22 18.10 11.09
CA ASP A 236 11.82 19.00 12.09
C ASP A 236 11.48 20.45 11.77
N ARG A 237 11.36 21.33 12.76
CA ARG A 237 11.11 22.78 12.62
C ARG A 237 9.92 23.11 11.69
N GLU A 238 9.94 24.29 11.07
CA GLU A 238 8.91 24.78 10.17
C GLU A 238 8.93 24.07 8.81
N ASN A 239 7.76 23.63 8.36
CA ASN A 239 7.56 23.02 7.06
C ASN A 239 6.31 23.63 6.45
N ILE A 240 6.38 24.04 5.20
CA ILE A 240 5.27 24.69 4.50
C ILE A 240 5.25 24.25 3.05
N MET A 241 4.06 24.03 2.51
CA MET A 241 3.82 23.80 1.10
C MET A 241 2.57 24.56 0.70
N LEU A 242 2.73 25.44 -0.28
CA LEU A 242 1.66 26.19 -0.90
C LEU A 242 1.54 25.71 -2.34
N THR A 243 0.34 25.36 -2.75
CA THR A 243 0.00 24.99 -4.13
C THR A 243 -1.13 25.86 -4.60
N TYR A 244 -1.05 26.33 -5.84
CA TYR A 244 -2.08 27.09 -6.51
C TYR A 244 -2.42 26.45 -7.85
N GLU A 245 -3.68 26.08 -8.04
CA GLU A 245 -4.21 25.56 -9.29
C GLU A 245 -4.56 26.75 -10.20
N VAL A 246 -3.67 27.04 -11.16
CA VAL A 246 -3.90 28.11 -12.14
C VAL A 246 -5.04 27.73 -13.09
N SER A 247 -5.13 26.43 -13.42
CA SER A 247 -6.23 25.82 -14.17
C SER A 247 -6.42 24.37 -13.71
N PRO A 248 -7.51 23.67 -14.11
CA PRO A 248 -7.71 22.26 -13.77
C PRO A 248 -6.59 21.32 -14.25
N GLN A 249 -5.75 21.79 -15.17
CA GLN A 249 -4.66 21.04 -15.77
C GLN A 249 -3.29 21.63 -15.44
N PHE A 250 -3.19 22.74 -14.69
CA PHE A 250 -1.93 23.43 -14.44
C PHE A 250 -1.83 23.95 -13.00
N SER A 251 -0.74 23.60 -12.33
CA SER A 251 -0.49 23.97 -10.94
C SER A 251 0.91 24.51 -10.74
N ILE A 252 1.04 25.40 -9.76
CA ILE A 252 2.30 25.96 -9.29
C ILE A 252 2.37 25.73 -7.80
N GLY A 253 3.55 25.44 -7.27
CA GLY A 253 3.73 25.33 -5.83
C GLY A 253 5.12 25.72 -5.37
N VAL A 254 5.16 26.08 -4.10
CA VAL A 254 6.39 26.34 -3.36
C VAL A 254 6.37 25.52 -2.09
N SER A 255 7.51 24.99 -1.68
CA SER A 255 7.61 24.26 -0.42
C SER A 255 8.95 24.50 0.26
N ARG A 256 8.95 24.38 1.59
CA ARG A 256 10.14 24.32 2.43
C ARG A 256 9.91 23.17 3.38
N GLN A 257 10.84 22.22 3.39
CA GLN A 257 10.77 21.05 4.25
C GLN A 257 12.10 20.87 4.97
N ASN A 258 12.01 20.53 6.24
CA ASN A 258 13.11 20.33 7.16
C ASN A 258 12.96 18.91 7.74
N TYR A 259 14.01 18.11 7.60
CA TYR A 259 14.04 16.74 8.05
C TYR A 259 15.19 16.52 9.01
N VAL A 260 14.98 15.59 9.93
CA VAL A 260 16.03 15.05 10.78
C VAL A 260 16.01 13.54 10.67
N GLN A 261 17.17 12.96 10.38
CA GLN A 261 17.38 11.53 10.35
C GLN A 261 18.25 11.14 11.55
N ASP A 262 17.72 10.26 12.38
CA ASP A 262 18.44 9.74 13.54
C ASP A 262 18.39 8.21 13.53
N SER A 263 19.54 7.58 13.28
CA SER A 263 19.66 6.14 13.08
C SER A 263 20.29 5.41 14.27
N ALA A 264 20.92 6.12 15.21
CA ALA A 264 21.52 5.57 16.43
C ALA A 264 22.12 6.68 17.32
N ASP A 265 22.15 6.47 18.64
CA ASP A 265 22.77 7.42 19.57
C ASP A 265 24.28 7.57 19.37
N SER A 266 24.90 6.64 18.63
CA SER A 266 26.34 6.62 18.32
C SER A 266 26.79 7.66 17.30
N LYS A 267 25.88 8.25 16.51
CA LYS A 267 26.21 9.29 15.52
C LYS A 267 25.37 10.55 15.74
N PRO A 268 25.87 11.75 15.41
CA PRO A 268 25.06 12.96 15.38
C PRO A 268 23.88 12.80 14.39
N PRO A 269 22.71 13.39 14.67
CA PRO A 269 21.59 13.37 13.75
C PRO A 269 21.91 14.16 12.48
N ILE A 270 21.53 13.62 11.33
CA ILE A 270 21.69 14.30 10.04
C ILE A 270 20.47 15.19 9.83
N ARG A 271 20.69 16.47 9.57
CA ARG A 271 19.62 17.42 9.25
C ARG A 271 19.69 17.81 7.79
N ALA A 272 18.54 17.86 7.15
CA ALA A 272 18.40 18.31 5.78
C ALA A 272 17.29 19.35 5.65
N THR A 273 17.53 20.39 4.86
CA THR A 273 16.52 21.37 4.46
C THR A 273 16.39 21.33 2.95
N GLY A 274 15.16 21.34 2.45
CA GLY A 274 14.85 21.44 1.03
C GLY A 274 13.81 22.53 0.79
N ASN A 275 14.18 23.56 0.03
CA ASN A 275 13.26 24.53 -0.55
C ASN A 275 12.98 24.12 -1.99
N THR A 276 11.72 24.17 -2.40
CA THR A 276 11.30 23.75 -3.74
C THR A 276 10.35 24.75 -4.35
N VAL A 277 10.54 25.08 -5.62
CA VAL A 277 9.53 25.73 -6.45
C VAL A 277 9.24 24.76 -7.59
N PHE A 278 7.97 24.49 -7.86
CA PHE A 278 7.60 23.62 -8.98
C PHE A 278 6.40 24.19 -9.71
N ALA A 279 6.35 23.92 -11.00
CA ALA A 279 5.22 24.22 -11.85
C ALA A 279 5.01 23.04 -12.78
N GLY A 280 3.76 22.66 -13.01
CA GLY A 280 3.48 21.51 -13.83
C GLY A 280 2.06 21.45 -14.29
N GLY A 281 1.87 21.01 -15.52
CA GLY A 281 0.56 20.85 -16.09
C GLY A 281 0.57 20.39 -17.54
N VAL A 282 -0.64 20.38 -18.10
CA VAL A 282 -0.88 20.12 -19.50
C VAL A 282 -1.28 21.43 -20.16
N TRP A 283 -0.60 21.76 -21.26
CA TRP A 283 -0.95 22.85 -22.14
C TRP A 283 -1.17 22.29 -23.54
N TYR A 284 -2.43 22.29 -23.99
CA TYR A 284 -2.88 21.53 -25.16
C TYR A 284 -2.56 20.04 -25.03
N ASP A 285 -1.76 19.49 -25.93
CA ASP A 285 -1.30 18.09 -25.87
C ASP A 285 0.14 17.97 -25.35
N THR A 286 0.67 19.04 -24.74
CA THR A 286 2.05 19.10 -24.25
C THR A 286 2.06 19.14 -22.73
N ARG A 287 2.77 18.18 -22.14
CA ARG A 287 3.05 18.09 -20.71
C ARG A 287 4.26 18.95 -20.42
N LEU A 288 4.11 19.93 -19.54
CA LEU A 288 5.20 20.80 -19.11
C LEU A 288 5.38 20.62 -17.62
N THR A 289 6.60 20.33 -17.19
CA THR A 289 6.96 20.33 -15.77
C THR A 289 8.29 21.00 -15.57
N ALA A 290 8.41 21.75 -14.48
CA ALA A 290 9.63 22.43 -14.13
C ALA A 290 9.73 22.49 -12.61
N GLY A 291 10.96 22.49 -12.10
CA GLY A 291 11.17 22.78 -10.71
C GLY A 291 12.60 23.16 -10.38
N LEU A 292 12.72 23.85 -9.25
CA LEU A 292 13.95 24.30 -8.64
C LEU A 292 13.96 23.75 -7.22
N TYR A 293 15.08 23.15 -6.82
CA TYR A 293 15.33 22.58 -5.51
C TYR A 293 16.58 23.23 -4.96
N ASP A 294 16.46 23.92 -3.84
CA ASP A 294 17.60 24.34 -3.04
C ASP A 294 17.65 23.41 -1.82
N SER A 295 18.68 22.57 -1.76
CA SER A 295 18.82 21.55 -0.72
C SER A 295 20.11 21.76 0.06
N LYS A 296 20.06 21.52 1.37
CA LYS A 296 21.23 21.57 2.25
C LYS A 296 21.23 20.35 3.15
N SER A 297 22.33 19.59 3.15
CA SER A 297 22.53 18.42 4.01
C SER A 297 24.01 18.31 4.40
N GLU A 298 24.29 17.93 5.64
CA GLU A 298 25.66 17.74 6.17
C GLU A 298 26.62 18.92 5.88
N GLY A 299 26.09 20.14 5.85
CA GLY A 299 26.86 21.36 5.59
C GLY A 299 27.07 21.70 4.11
N VAL A 300 26.69 20.81 3.18
CA VAL A 300 26.79 21.04 1.73
C VAL A 300 25.45 21.53 1.19
N SER A 301 25.46 22.65 0.47
CA SER A 301 24.30 23.09 -0.31
C SER A 301 24.35 22.58 -1.75
N ASN A 302 23.18 22.40 -2.36
CA ASN A 302 23.04 22.04 -3.76
C ASN A 302 21.77 22.67 -4.33
N LEU A 303 21.95 23.49 -5.36
CA LEU A 303 20.88 24.02 -6.17
C LEU A 303 20.66 23.13 -7.39
N SER A 304 19.51 22.50 -7.46
CA SER A 304 19.12 21.62 -8.53
C SER A 304 17.91 22.16 -9.28
N SER A 305 17.84 21.92 -10.59
CA SER A 305 16.71 22.31 -11.41
C SER A 305 16.36 21.20 -12.37
N TYR A 306 15.08 21.09 -12.71
CA TYR A 306 14.65 20.30 -13.84
C TYR A 306 13.65 21.08 -14.68
N PHE A 307 13.68 20.79 -15.98
CA PHE A 307 12.64 21.19 -16.92
C PHE A 307 12.34 19.98 -17.78
N ALA A 308 11.06 19.68 -17.98
CA ALA A 308 10.61 18.58 -18.81
C ALA A 308 9.48 19.01 -19.74
N VAL A 309 9.58 18.54 -20.99
CA VAL A 309 8.57 18.70 -22.02
C VAL A 309 8.22 17.33 -22.55
N GLY A 310 6.95 16.95 -22.43
CA GLY A 310 6.42 15.70 -22.90
C GLY A 310 5.30 15.90 -23.91
N ARG A 311 5.24 15.05 -24.94
CA ARG A 311 4.14 15.06 -25.91
C ARG A 311 3.96 13.67 -26.51
N THR A 312 2.70 13.32 -26.75
CA THR A 312 2.36 12.20 -27.64
C THR A 312 2.67 12.60 -29.08
N LEU A 313 3.80 12.13 -29.61
CA LEU A 313 4.24 12.44 -30.98
C LEU A 313 3.44 11.64 -32.02
N ALA A 314 3.04 10.43 -31.67
CA ALA A 314 2.18 9.57 -32.48
C ALA A 314 1.32 8.69 -31.56
N GLN A 315 0.27 8.06 -32.09
CA GLN A 315 -0.55 7.12 -31.32
C GLN A 315 0.27 6.00 -30.65
N TRP A 316 1.41 5.65 -31.27
CA TRP A 316 2.36 4.65 -30.84
C TRP A 316 3.61 5.21 -30.17
N LEU A 317 3.76 6.54 -29.97
CA LEU A 317 4.95 7.15 -29.37
C LEU A 317 4.62 8.35 -28.49
N ASP A 318 4.96 8.24 -27.20
CA ASP A 318 5.05 9.34 -26.25
C ASP A 318 6.53 9.63 -25.98
N ALA A 319 6.92 10.89 -26.08
CA ALA A 319 8.29 11.33 -25.85
C ALA A 319 8.30 12.42 -24.80
N GLU A 320 9.25 12.35 -23.87
CA GLU A 320 9.46 13.36 -22.84
C GLU A 320 10.96 13.63 -22.67
N VAL A 321 11.35 14.89 -22.76
CA VAL A 321 12.73 15.31 -22.63
C VAL A 321 12.87 16.12 -21.36
N PHE A 322 13.85 15.77 -20.55
CA PHE A 322 14.26 16.41 -19.32
C PHE A 322 15.63 17.06 -19.50
N VAL A 323 15.79 18.23 -18.91
CA VAL A 323 17.10 18.82 -18.63
C VAL A 323 17.22 18.91 -17.13
N LEU A 324 18.05 18.05 -16.55
CA LEU A 324 18.35 18.03 -15.12
C LEU A 324 19.65 18.78 -14.90
N GLN A 325 19.70 19.64 -13.90
CA GLN A 325 20.93 20.34 -13.53
C GLN A 325 21.11 20.26 -12.02
N SER A 326 22.33 19.98 -11.57
CA SER A 326 22.72 20.01 -10.16
C SER A 326 23.95 20.88 -10.02
N ARG A 327 23.92 21.80 -9.05
CA ARG A 327 24.99 22.74 -8.74
C ARG A 327 25.38 22.56 -7.26
N PRO A 328 26.09 21.47 -6.92
CA PRO A 328 26.60 21.27 -5.57
C PRO A 328 27.67 22.31 -5.23
N GLU A 329 27.67 22.79 -3.99
CA GLU A 329 28.63 23.76 -3.48
C GLU A 329 30.06 23.20 -3.56
N GLY A 330 30.99 23.98 -4.13
CA GLY A 330 32.39 23.60 -4.26
C GLY A 330 32.72 22.59 -5.38
N LEU A 331 31.74 22.22 -6.21
CA LEU A 331 31.92 21.28 -7.32
C LEU A 331 31.39 21.85 -8.65
N PRO A 332 31.86 21.32 -9.80
CA PRO A 332 31.34 21.71 -11.11
C PRO A 332 29.84 21.43 -11.24
N VAL A 333 29.17 22.27 -12.02
CA VAL A 333 27.77 22.07 -12.39
C VAL A 333 27.64 20.83 -13.26
N VAL A 334 26.74 19.92 -12.88
CA VAL A 334 26.40 18.73 -13.65
C VAL A 334 25.08 18.95 -14.35
N THR A 335 25.08 18.92 -15.68
CA THR A 335 23.86 18.95 -16.50
C THR A 335 23.66 17.57 -17.11
N THR A 336 22.52 16.95 -16.84
CA THR A 336 22.14 15.65 -17.37
C THR A 336 20.88 15.81 -18.23
N PRO A 337 21.03 15.99 -19.55
CA PRO A 337 19.90 15.83 -20.45
C PRO A 337 19.45 14.36 -20.43
N LEU A 338 18.14 14.16 -20.46
CA LEU A 338 17.52 12.85 -20.39
C LEU A 338 16.30 12.82 -21.31
N ALA A 339 16.17 11.78 -22.12
CA ALA A 339 15.01 11.55 -22.97
C ALA A 339 14.34 10.25 -22.54
N ASN A 340 13.06 10.32 -22.21
CA ASN A 340 12.16 9.20 -21.99
C ASN A 340 11.31 9.02 -23.23
N LEU A 341 11.46 7.88 -23.89
CA LEU A 341 10.69 7.50 -25.05
C LEU A 341 9.84 6.29 -24.69
N ARG A 342 8.55 6.33 -25.01
CA ARG A 342 7.59 5.27 -24.72
C ARG A 342 6.86 4.90 -26.01
N TRP A 343 7.19 3.73 -26.55
CA TRP A 343 6.53 3.17 -27.72
C TRP A 343 5.39 2.25 -27.30
N ARG A 344 4.23 2.37 -27.95
CA ARG A 344 3.13 1.41 -27.88
C ARG A 344 3.18 0.57 -29.16
N LEU A 345 3.91 -0.54 -29.10
CA LEU A 345 4.07 -1.46 -30.22
C LEU A 345 2.75 -2.16 -30.56
N SER A 346 1.89 -2.37 -29.56
CA SER A 346 0.50 -2.78 -29.73
C SER A 346 -0.35 -2.28 -28.55
N SER A 347 -1.64 -2.59 -28.53
CA SER A 347 -2.50 -2.39 -27.35
C SER A 347 -2.05 -3.21 -26.13
N ARG A 348 -1.14 -4.17 -26.32
CA ARG A 348 -0.66 -5.11 -25.31
C ARG A 348 0.83 -5.01 -25.03
N ILE A 349 1.62 -4.36 -25.87
CA ILE A 349 3.07 -4.31 -25.72
C ILE A 349 3.53 -2.87 -25.82
N GLY A 350 4.24 -2.43 -24.80
CA GLY A 350 4.94 -1.16 -24.77
C GLY A 350 6.43 -1.36 -24.54
N LEU A 351 7.22 -0.46 -25.08
CA LEU A 351 8.64 -0.36 -24.83
C LEU A 351 8.90 1.02 -24.24
N SER A 352 9.78 1.12 -23.26
CA SER A 352 10.29 2.41 -22.79
C SER A 352 11.81 2.44 -22.88
N GLN A 353 12.36 3.59 -23.23
CA GLN A 353 13.79 3.81 -23.25
C GLN A 353 14.06 5.14 -22.58
N GLN A 354 14.97 5.13 -21.63
CA GLN A 354 15.50 6.31 -21.00
C GLN A 354 16.96 6.46 -21.42
N ILE A 355 17.24 7.54 -22.14
CA ILE A 355 18.57 7.88 -22.62
C ILE A 355 19.01 9.09 -21.81
N SER A 356 20.08 8.95 -21.04
CA SER A 356 20.68 10.07 -20.31
C SER A 356 22.11 10.27 -20.76
N ILE A 357 22.58 11.51 -20.80
CA ILE A 357 23.98 11.81 -21.10
C ILE A 357 24.57 12.46 -19.86
N ARG A 358 25.60 11.84 -19.29
CA ARG A 358 26.33 12.40 -18.15
C ARG A 358 27.81 12.41 -18.48
N ASP A 359 28.46 13.56 -18.34
CA ASP A 359 29.89 13.74 -18.60
C ASP A 359 30.34 13.18 -19.96
N GLY A 360 29.51 13.39 -20.99
CA GLY A 360 29.75 12.91 -22.35
C GLY A 360 29.51 11.40 -22.57
N ARG A 361 29.13 10.65 -21.54
CA ARG A 361 28.82 9.22 -21.63
C ARG A 361 27.32 8.99 -21.68
N PRO A 362 26.78 8.42 -22.77
CA PRO A 362 25.37 8.04 -22.81
C PRO A 362 25.14 6.80 -21.94
N THR A 363 24.11 6.86 -21.10
CA THR A 363 23.54 5.71 -20.40
C THR A 363 22.17 5.46 -20.96
N VAL A 364 21.95 4.26 -21.47
CA VAL A 364 20.67 3.82 -22.03
C VAL A 364 20.08 2.79 -21.09
N LEU A 365 18.89 3.09 -20.59
CA LEU A 365 18.09 2.21 -19.76
C LEU A 365 16.86 1.82 -20.57
N VAL A 366 16.52 0.53 -20.58
CA VAL A 366 15.40 0.00 -21.36
C VAL A 366 14.42 -0.65 -20.40
N GLY A 367 13.15 -0.31 -20.60
CA GLY A 367 12.02 -0.89 -19.92
C GLY A 367 11.01 -1.46 -20.92
N ALA A 368 10.11 -2.30 -20.44
CA ALA A 368 9.07 -2.91 -21.25
C ALA A 368 7.76 -3.01 -20.46
N SER A 369 6.64 -2.93 -21.16
CA SER A 369 5.33 -3.25 -20.62
C SER A 369 4.64 -4.31 -21.48
N LEU A 370 4.00 -5.26 -20.85
CA LEU A 370 3.28 -6.36 -21.49
C LEU A 370 1.94 -6.55 -20.77
N MET A 371 0.84 -6.34 -21.48
CA MET A 371 -0.50 -6.72 -21.06
C MET A 371 -0.89 -8.04 -21.73
N THR A 372 -1.28 -8.98 -20.90
CA THR A 372 -1.78 -10.30 -21.29
C THR A 372 -3.18 -10.48 -20.70
N PRO A 373 -3.97 -11.45 -21.19
CA PRO A 373 -5.24 -11.80 -20.56
C PRO A 373 -5.10 -12.19 -19.08
N ILE A 374 -3.91 -12.66 -18.68
CA ILE A 374 -3.60 -13.07 -17.31
C ILE A 374 -2.89 -11.99 -16.50
N GLY A 375 -2.74 -10.77 -17.02
CA GLY A 375 -2.09 -9.69 -16.27
C GLY A 375 -1.25 -8.68 -17.06
N GLU A 376 -0.88 -7.60 -16.38
CA GLU A 376 0.00 -6.52 -16.83
C GLU A 376 1.37 -6.64 -16.16
N PHE A 377 2.44 -6.57 -16.94
CA PHE A 377 3.83 -6.57 -16.47
C PHE A 377 4.49 -5.31 -16.99
N VAL A 378 5.20 -4.57 -16.16
CA VAL A 378 5.88 -3.32 -16.48
C VAL A 378 7.23 -3.33 -15.78
N ALA A 379 8.27 -3.01 -16.52
CA ALA A 379 9.57 -2.65 -16.01
C ALA A 379 9.92 -1.31 -16.65
N ASP A 380 9.93 -0.21 -15.93
CA ASP A 380 10.23 1.12 -16.46
C ASP A 380 11.13 1.92 -15.52
N TYR A 381 11.65 3.08 -15.93
CA TYR A 381 12.55 3.88 -15.10
C TYR A 381 11.93 5.24 -14.78
N GLN A 382 12.01 5.66 -13.51
CA GLN A 382 11.53 6.96 -13.05
C GLN A 382 12.66 7.80 -12.46
N VAL A 383 12.67 9.11 -12.77
CA VAL A 383 13.62 10.07 -12.19
C VAL A 383 13.07 10.58 -10.86
N VAL A 384 13.87 10.49 -9.79
CA VAL A 384 13.54 11.01 -8.45
C VAL A 384 14.62 11.97 -7.96
N HIS A 385 14.22 13.00 -7.20
CA HIS A 385 15.14 13.92 -6.51
C HIS A 385 15.34 13.46 -5.06
N GLN A 386 16.59 13.34 -4.62
CA GLN A 386 17.01 12.86 -3.31
C GLN A 386 17.69 13.98 -2.53
N PRO A 387 16.98 14.64 -1.60
CA PRO A 387 17.54 15.77 -0.83
C PRO A 387 18.71 15.38 0.06
N LEU A 388 18.79 14.11 0.46
CA LEU A 388 19.85 13.57 1.33
C LEU A 388 21.15 13.22 0.57
N LYS A 389 21.17 13.31 -0.76
CA LYS A 389 22.36 13.06 -1.59
C LYS A 389 22.80 14.34 -2.32
N PRO A 390 23.58 15.22 -1.66
CA PRO A 390 23.89 16.55 -2.18
C PRO A 390 24.70 16.51 -3.49
N PHE A 391 25.45 15.45 -3.77
CA PHE A 391 26.31 15.36 -4.96
C PHE A 391 25.66 14.71 -6.19
N ASN A 392 24.57 13.97 -6.00
CA ASN A 392 23.85 13.26 -7.07
C ASN A 392 22.37 13.16 -6.71
N PRO A 393 21.64 14.28 -6.69
CA PRO A 393 20.28 14.32 -6.19
C PRO A 393 19.29 13.66 -7.15
N PHE A 394 19.51 13.74 -8.47
CA PHE A 394 18.65 13.07 -9.45
C PHE A 394 19.15 11.66 -9.72
N ARG A 395 18.27 10.66 -9.53
CA ARG A 395 18.54 9.27 -9.85
C ARG A 395 17.39 8.65 -10.64
N SER A 396 17.76 7.82 -11.60
CA SER A 396 16.83 6.92 -12.26
C SER A 396 16.68 5.66 -11.43
N ALA A 397 15.46 5.38 -11.00
CA ALA A 397 15.11 4.15 -10.30
C ALA A 397 14.31 3.24 -11.23
N LEU A 398 14.70 1.97 -11.30
CA LEU A 398 13.92 0.94 -11.99
C LEU A 398 12.65 0.69 -11.18
N ASN A 399 11.52 0.92 -11.82
CA ASN A 399 10.22 0.55 -11.32
C ASN A 399 9.76 -0.77 -11.96
N LEU A 400 9.55 -1.81 -11.15
CA LEU A 400 9.01 -3.09 -11.58
C LEU A 400 7.58 -3.22 -11.07
N THR A 401 6.62 -3.26 -11.98
CA THR A 401 5.21 -3.55 -11.68
C THR A 401 4.80 -4.87 -12.34
N ALA A 402 4.19 -5.79 -11.61
CA ALA A 402 3.46 -6.92 -12.20
C ALA A 402 2.05 -6.92 -11.63
N ARG A 403 1.05 -7.29 -12.41
CA ARG A 403 -0.37 -7.34 -12.04
C ARG A 403 -0.96 -8.56 -12.71
N LEU A 404 -0.92 -9.69 -12.05
CA LEU A 404 -1.48 -10.94 -12.55
C LEU A 404 -2.98 -10.95 -12.26
N GLN A 405 -3.80 -11.32 -13.24
CA GLN A 405 -5.21 -11.64 -13.11
C GLN A 405 -5.41 -13.09 -13.52
N LEU A 406 -5.43 -14.00 -12.56
CA LEU A 406 -5.67 -15.43 -12.79
C LEU A 406 -7.10 -15.75 -12.35
N GLY A 407 -8.06 -15.61 -13.26
CA GLY A 407 -9.48 -15.73 -12.95
C GLY A 407 -9.95 -14.60 -12.01
N LYS A 408 -10.29 -14.93 -10.77
CA LYS A 408 -10.74 -13.99 -9.72
C LYS A 408 -9.64 -13.51 -8.78
N TYR A 409 -8.40 -13.92 -9.02
CA TYR A 409 -7.24 -13.57 -8.20
C TYR A 409 -6.44 -12.49 -8.90
N SER A 410 -6.24 -11.34 -8.23
CA SER A 410 -5.38 -10.26 -8.72
C SER A 410 -4.13 -10.16 -7.85
N THR A 411 -2.94 -10.34 -8.41
CA THR A 411 -1.66 -10.24 -7.69
C THR A 411 -0.87 -9.08 -8.27
N SER A 412 -0.65 -8.03 -7.49
CA SER A 412 0.18 -6.88 -7.88
C SER A 412 1.56 -6.92 -7.21
N VAL A 413 2.60 -6.50 -7.90
CA VAL A 413 3.99 -6.35 -7.46
C VAL A 413 4.43 -4.97 -7.96
N GLY A 414 5.22 -4.22 -7.19
CA GLY A 414 5.61 -2.83 -7.43
C GLY A 414 6.98 -2.52 -6.81
N THR A 415 7.57 -1.37 -7.13
CA THR A 415 8.75 -0.84 -6.42
C THR A 415 8.56 0.64 -6.10
N TYR A 416 9.14 1.13 -5.01
CA TYR A 416 9.08 2.55 -4.62
C TYR A 416 10.44 3.03 -4.09
N VAL A 417 10.73 4.33 -4.24
CA VAL A 417 12.01 4.92 -3.84
C VAL A 417 11.82 5.80 -2.61
N GLN A 418 12.52 5.48 -1.52
CA GLN A 418 12.51 6.28 -0.30
C GLN A 418 13.25 7.63 -0.49
N PRO A 419 13.01 8.63 0.39
CA PRO A 419 13.71 9.92 0.35
C PRO A 419 15.24 9.85 0.46
N ASP A 420 15.79 8.75 1.02
CA ASP A 420 17.23 8.47 1.12
C ASP A 420 17.82 7.81 -0.15
N GLY A 421 16.94 7.42 -1.08
CA GLY A 421 17.27 6.82 -2.36
C GLY A 421 17.39 5.31 -2.39
N SER A 422 17.04 4.62 -1.31
CA SER A 422 16.82 3.18 -1.31
C SER A 422 15.57 2.82 -2.14
N VAL A 423 15.66 1.74 -2.92
CA VAL A 423 14.55 1.21 -3.72
C VAL A 423 13.99 0.01 -2.96
N ASP A 424 12.76 0.14 -2.48
CA ASP A 424 12.02 -0.94 -1.85
C ASP A 424 11.13 -1.65 -2.86
N TYR A 425 10.99 -2.95 -2.72
CA TYR A 425 10.11 -3.79 -3.54
C TYR A 425 8.85 -4.12 -2.72
N SER A 426 7.68 -3.91 -3.31
CA SER A 426 6.37 -4.25 -2.73
C SER A 426 5.67 -5.34 -3.53
N ALA A 427 4.97 -6.24 -2.86
CA ALA A 427 3.98 -7.12 -3.50
C ALA A 427 2.67 -7.09 -2.69
N SER A 428 1.54 -7.05 -3.38
CA SER A 428 0.19 -7.01 -2.84
C SER A 428 -0.78 -7.81 -3.71
N GLY A 429 -1.36 -8.90 -3.18
CA GLY A 429 -2.46 -9.64 -3.81
C GLY A 429 -3.81 -9.27 -3.21
N SER A 430 -4.86 -9.13 -4.03
CA SER A 430 -6.22 -8.86 -3.58
C SER A 430 -7.27 -9.50 -4.50
N THR A 431 -8.46 -9.80 -3.96
CA THR A 431 -9.64 -10.24 -4.74
C THR A 431 -10.59 -9.08 -5.08
N PHE A 432 -10.24 -7.83 -4.74
CA PHE A 432 -11.05 -6.64 -4.99
C PHE A 432 -10.17 -5.46 -5.45
N LEU A 433 -10.49 -4.89 -6.62
CA LEU A 433 -9.85 -3.69 -7.15
C LEU A 433 -10.23 -2.46 -6.31
N TYR A 434 -9.27 -1.94 -5.53
CA TYR A 434 -9.36 -0.58 -4.98
C TYR A 434 -8.50 0.35 -5.84
N MET A 435 -9.15 1.17 -6.66
CA MET A 435 -8.50 2.30 -7.35
C MET A 435 -8.18 3.40 -6.33
N GLY A 436 -6.91 3.55 -5.98
CA GLY A 436 -6.41 4.74 -5.28
C GLY A 436 -5.33 4.45 -4.24
N SER A 437 -4.19 5.13 -4.39
CA SER A 437 -3.05 5.22 -3.44
C SER A 437 -1.98 4.13 -3.56
N PHE A 438 -1.01 4.34 -4.45
CA PHE A 438 0.31 3.71 -4.38
C PHE A 438 1.23 4.55 -3.49
N GLY A 439 1.58 4.02 -2.31
CA GLY A 439 2.58 4.58 -1.41
C GLY A 439 3.18 3.47 -0.56
N GLY A 440 4.41 3.05 -0.90
CA GLY A 440 5.21 2.08 -0.14
C GLY A 440 4.71 0.63 -0.15
N ALA A 441 5.61 -0.30 0.16
CA ALA A 441 5.28 -1.67 0.50
C ALA A 441 4.45 -1.73 1.78
N GLN A 442 3.18 -1.41 1.67
CA GLN A 442 2.19 -1.89 2.60
C GLN A 442 1.56 -3.13 1.92
N PRO A 443 1.57 -4.34 2.52
CA PRO A 443 0.34 -5.11 2.45
C PRO A 443 -0.73 -4.11 2.85
N GLN A 444 -1.61 -3.75 1.92
CA GLN A 444 -2.68 -2.81 2.18
C GLN A 444 -3.43 -3.40 3.36
N GLN A 445 -3.11 -2.93 4.58
CA GLN A 445 -3.85 -3.31 5.74
C GLN A 445 -5.20 -2.71 5.44
N VAL A 446 -6.13 -3.59 5.07
CA VAL A 446 -7.54 -3.32 5.21
C VAL A 446 -7.70 -2.98 6.69
N GLY A 447 -7.54 -1.69 7.02
CA GLY A 447 -8.05 -1.05 8.22
C GLY A 447 -9.58 -1.02 8.21
N GLY A 448 -10.20 -1.68 7.23
CA GLY A 448 -11.59 -2.06 7.26
C GLY A 448 -11.82 -3.23 8.21
N ARG A 449 -12.95 -3.15 8.90
CA ARG A 449 -13.58 -4.32 9.51
C ARG A 449 -13.78 -5.38 8.44
N MET A 450 -13.55 -6.64 8.79
CA MET A 450 -14.00 -7.74 7.93
C MET A 450 -15.50 -7.60 7.71
N ALA A 451 -15.94 -7.54 6.45
CA ALA A 451 -17.36 -7.48 6.11
C ALA A 451 -18.08 -8.70 6.70
N ARG A 452 -18.99 -8.45 7.64
CA ARG A 452 -19.58 -9.46 8.55
C ARG A 452 -20.69 -10.28 7.89
N TYR A 453 -21.36 -9.72 6.89
CA TYR A 453 -22.51 -10.34 6.26
C TYR A 453 -22.11 -10.97 4.94
N VAL A 454 -22.65 -12.16 4.68
CA VAL A 454 -22.35 -12.94 3.49
C VAL A 454 -23.64 -13.23 2.75
N ILE A 455 -23.59 -13.08 1.44
CA ILE A 455 -24.57 -13.62 0.50
C ILE A 455 -23.93 -14.87 -0.09
N ARG A 456 -24.60 -16.02 0.00
CA ARG A 456 -24.10 -17.29 -0.54
C ARG A 456 -25.10 -17.87 -1.50
N GLY A 457 -24.63 -18.62 -2.48
CA GLY A 457 -25.50 -19.44 -3.30
C GLY A 457 -24.78 -20.50 -4.09
N THR A 458 -25.57 -21.35 -4.74
CA THR A 458 -25.10 -22.40 -5.65
C THR A 458 -25.81 -22.30 -6.98
N VAL A 459 -25.06 -22.39 -8.07
CA VAL A 459 -25.58 -22.48 -9.43
C VAL A 459 -25.45 -23.92 -9.89
N ARG A 460 -26.56 -24.48 -10.33
CA ARG A 460 -26.64 -25.85 -10.87
C ARG A 460 -27.33 -25.83 -12.23
N ASP A 461 -27.09 -26.86 -13.03
CA ASP A 461 -27.88 -27.07 -14.24
C ASP A 461 -29.22 -27.76 -13.92
N ASP A 462 -30.05 -27.96 -14.94
CA ASP A 462 -31.34 -28.62 -14.85
C ASP A 462 -31.25 -30.14 -14.61
N GLN A 463 -30.03 -30.70 -14.63
CA GLN A 463 -29.71 -32.07 -14.23
C GLN A 463 -29.13 -32.13 -12.79
N GLY A 464 -29.05 -30.99 -12.10
CA GLY A 464 -28.55 -30.87 -10.73
C GLY A 464 -27.03 -30.86 -10.60
N GLN A 465 -26.29 -30.83 -11.71
CA GLN A 465 -24.83 -30.74 -11.72
C GLN A 465 -24.36 -29.30 -11.45
N PRO A 466 -23.23 -29.12 -10.75
CA PRO A 466 -22.70 -27.78 -10.49
C PRO A 466 -22.22 -27.10 -11.77
N VAL A 467 -22.53 -25.81 -11.91
CA VAL A 467 -22.04 -24.99 -13.03
C VAL A 467 -20.90 -24.12 -12.55
N GLU A 468 -19.68 -24.41 -12.98
CA GLU A 468 -18.48 -23.62 -12.70
C GLU A 468 -18.41 -22.35 -13.58
N GLY A 469 -17.95 -21.23 -13.03
CA GLY A 469 -17.72 -20.01 -13.81
C GLY A 469 -18.98 -19.27 -14.29
N ALA A 470 -20.15 -19.54 -13.71
CA ALA A 470 -21.37 -18.76 -13.95
C ALA A 470 -21.26 -17.39 -13.29
N ALA A 471 -21.56 -16.33 -14.04
CA ALA A 471 -21.54 -14.95 -13.57
C ALA A 471 -22.88 -14.57 -12.93
N VAL A 472 -22.85 -14.15 -11.67
CA VAL A 472 -24.01 -13.73 -10.88
C VAL A 472 -23.74 -12.32 -10.36
N GLU A 473 -24.50 -11.35 -10.83
CA GLU A 473 -24.55 -10.00 -10.28
C GLU A 473 -25.43 -10.00 -9.03
N VAL A 474 -24.89 -9.46 -7.94
CA VAL A 474 -25.57 -9.28 -6.66
C VAL A 474 -25.42 -7.81 -6.26
N GLY A 475 -26.47 -7.02 -6.43
CA GLY A 475 -26.40 -5.57 -6.27
C GLY A 475 -25.62 -4.92 -7.41
N SER A 476 -24.43 -4.42 -7.11
CA SER A 476 -23.49 -3.85 -8.10
C SER A 476 -22.26 -4.71 -8.33
N ASP A 477 -22.15 -5.85 -7.62
CA ASP A 477 -20.97 -6.70 -7.63
C ASP A 477 -21.23 -7.99 -8.41
N VAL A 478 -20.33 -8.34 -9.33
CA VAL A 478 -20.39 -9.60 -10.08
C VAL A 478 -19.51 -10.65 -9.40
N VAL A 479 -20.10 -11.81 -9.10
CA VAL A 479 -19.41 -12.95 -8.51
C VAL A 479 -19.51 -14.18 -9.41
N PHE A 480 -18.49 -15.03 -9.36
CA PHE A 480 -18.41 -16.24 -10.18
C PHE A 480 -18.44 -17.50 -9.34
N THR A 481 -19.09 -18.53 -9.85
CA THR A 481 -19.15 -19.85 -9.20
C THR A 481 -17.84 -20.62 -9.33
N ASN A 482 -17.51 -21.43 -8.32
CA ASN A 482 -16.36 -22.33 -8.32
C ASN A 482 -16.70 -23.70 -8.98
N SER A 483 -15.77 -24.65 -8.94
CA SER A 483 -15.94 -26.02 -9.47
C SER A 483 -17.05 -26.84 -8.81
N THR A 484 -17.54 -26.44 -7.63
CA THR A 484 -18.70 -27.04 -6.95
C THR A 484 -19.99 -26.24 -7.19
N GLY A 485 -19.95 -25.24 -8.08
CA GLY A 485 -21.09 -24.39 -8.41
C GLY A 485 -21.40 -23.33 -7.35
N GLU A 486 -20.56 -23.15 -6.34
CA GLU A 486 -20.82 -22.27 -5.20
C GLU A 486 -20.24 -20.87 -5.42
N PHE A 487 -20.93 -19.84 -4.91
CA PHE A 487 -20.46 -18.46 -4.88
C PHE A 487 -20.78 -17.79 -3.55
N PHE A 488 -20.03 -16.73 -3.22
CA PHE A 488 -20.38 -15.85 -2.11
C PHE A 488 -19.92 -14.40 -2.36
N LEU A 489 -20.63 -13.46 -1.75
CA LEU A 489 -20.29 -12.04 -1.70
C LEU A 489 -20.30 -11.57 -0.25
N ARG A 490 -19.29 -10.81 0.16
CA ARG A 490 -19.26 -10.19 1.50
C ARG A 490 -19.69 -8.75 1.42
N VAL A 491 -20.59 -8.35 2.30
CA VAL A 491 -21.08 -6.98 2.40
C VAL A 491 -20.95 -6.45 3.83
N GLY A 492 -20.66 -5.15 3.94
CA GLY A 492 -20.39 -4.50 5.23
C GLY A 492 -21.64 -4.31 6.10
N ARG A 493 -22.84 -4.43 5.52
CA ARG A 493 -24.14 -4.22 6.17
C ARG A 493 -25.14 -5.30 5.74
N PRO A 494 -26.15 -5.65 6.55
CA PRO A 494 -27.22 -6.53 6.13
C PRO A 494 -28.12 -5.76 5.14
N THR A 495 -27.89 -5.97 3.85
CA THR A 495 -28.64 -5.32 2.77
C THR A 495 -29.37 -6.36 1.94
N ARG A 496 -30.55 -6.00 1.43
CA ARG A 496 -31.18 -6.71 0.32
C ARG A 496 -30.55 -6.22 -0.97
N SER A 497 -30.11 -7.17 -1.78
CA SER A 497 -29.43 -6.90 -3.04
C SER A 497 -30.17 -7.63 -4.16
N PRO A 498 -30.44 -6.99 -5.30
CA PRO A 498 -30.99 -7.67 -6.46
C PRO A 498 -30.00 -8.74 -6.96
N VAL A 499 -30.52 -9.85 -7.48
CA VAL A 499 -29.70 -10.93 -8.05
C VAL A 499 -30.04 -11.08 -9.54
N LYS A 500 -29.00 -11.08 -10.37
CA LYS A 500 -29.14 -11.23 -11.83
C LYS A 500 -28.03 -12.14 -12.36
N VAL A 501 -28.39 -13.11 -13.19
CA VAL A 501 -27.42 -13.98 -13.85
C VAL A 501 -26.99 -13.35 -15.17
N LEU A 502 -25.69 -13.09 -15.32
CA LEU A 502 -25.12 -12.44 -16.50
C LEU A 502 -24.63 -13.48 -17.51
N ILE A 503 -25.58 -14.06 -18.25
CA ILE A 503 -25.33 -15.17 -19.21
C ILE A 503 -24.19 -14.85 -20.20
N GLY A 504 -24.07 -13.59 -20.66
CA GLY A 504 -23.04 -13.15 -21.60
C GLY A 504 -21.64 -12.99 -21.01
N GLU A 505 -21.49 -13.10 -19.69
CA GLU A 505 -20.22 -12.92 -18.97
C GLU A 505 -19.71 -14.23 -18.35
N PHE A 506 -20.32 -15.37 -18.70
CA PHE A 506 -19.89 -16.67 -18.19
C PHE A 506 -18.48 -17.01 -18.66
N LEU A 507 -17.70 -17.63 -17.76
CA LEU A 507 -16.37 -18.12 -18.08
C LEU A 507 -16.41 -19.42 -18.91
N LEU A 508 -17.56 -20.10 -18.94
CA LEU A 508 -17.78 -21.30 -19.73
C LEU A 508 -18.31 -20.97 -21.13
N PRO A 509 -17.72 -21.53 -22.20
CA PRO A 509 -18.27 -21.41 -23.54
C PRO A 509 -19.60 -22.18 -23.65
N GLY A 510 -20.60 -21.57 -24.28
CA GLY A 510 -21.92 -22.17 -24.53
C GLY A 510 -23.06 -21.18 -24.41
N GLN A 511 -24.23 -21.53 -24.96
CA GLN A 511 -25.47 -20.81 -24.69
C GLN A 511 -26.10 -21.37 -23.41
N TRP A 512 -26.56 -20.48 -22.53
CA TRP A 512 -27.22 -20.83 -21.28
C TRP A 512 -28.51 -20.03 -21.15
N GLU A 513 -29.47 -20.60 -20.45
CA GLU A 513 -30.75 -19.99 -20.12
C GLU A 513 -30.98 -20.09 -18.61
N VAL A 514 -31.52 -19.04 -18.00
CA VAL A 514 -31.86 -19.04 -16.57
C VAL A 514 -33.22 -19.71 -16.39
N VAL A 515 -33.24 -20.85 -15.72
CA VAL A 515 -34.49 -21.56 -15.36
C VAL A 515 -35.08 -20.99 -14.08
N SER A 516 -34.22 -20.74 -13.09
CA SER A 516 -34.65 -20.19 -11.79
C SER A 516 -33.53 -19.37 -11.17
N ALA A 517 -33.86 -18.17 -10.71
CA ALA A 517 -33.01 -17.34 -9.87
C ALA A 517 -33.92 -16.48 -8.97
N PRO A 518 -33.59 -16.29 -7.68
CA PRO A 518 -34.31 -15.33 -6.85
C PRO A 518 -34.08 -13.91 -7.37
N ALA A 519 -35.09 -13.04 -7.27
CA ALA A 519 -34.95 -11.64 -7.71
C ALA A 519 -34.10 -10.79 -6.74
N GLU A 520 -34.10 -11.14 -5.45
CA GLU A 520 -33.33 -10.47 -4.41
C GLU A 520 -32.77 -11.48 -3.42
N VAL A 521 -31.67 -11.11 -2.76
CA VAL A 521 -31.06 -11.86 -1.67
C VAL A 521 -30.70 -10.93 -0.53
N GLU A 522 -30.92 -11.40 0.70
CA GLU A 522 -30.60 -10.66 1.91
C GLU A 522 -29.28 -11.17 2.49
N ALA A 523 -28.34 -10.26 2.72
CA ALA A 523 -27.07 -10.60 3.34
C ALA A 523 -27.27 -10.99 4.82
N GLY A 524 -26.83 -12.20 5.16
CA GLY A 524 -27.04 -12.80 6.48
C GLY A 524 -25.73 -13.20 7.17
N PRO A 525 -25.81 -13.71 8.41
CA PRO A 525 -24.70 -14.43 9.01
C PRO A 525 -24.37 -15.68 8.18
N GLU A 526 -23.13 -16.15 8.28
CA GLU A 526 -22.61 -17.27 7.49
C GLU A 526 -23.39 -18.59 7.66
N SER A 527 -24.09 -18.74 8.77
CA SER A 527 -24.95 -19.90 9.08
C SER A 527 -26.27 -19.92 8.32
N ARG A 528 -26.63 -18.85 7.59
CA ARG A 528 -27.87 -18.80 6.80
C ARG A 528 -27.69 -19.64 5.51
N PRO A 529 -28.66 -20.49 5.15
CA PRO A 529 -28.61 -21.24 3.90
C PRO A 529 -28.54 -20.29 2.70
N GLY A 530 -27.71 -20.65 1.72
CA GLY A 530 -27.52 -19.87 0.49
C GLY A 530 -28.69 -20.01 -0.49
N ILE A 531 -28.71 -19.15 -1.51
CA ILE A 531 -29.68 -19.20 -2.61
C ILE A 531 -29.30 -20.26 -3.65
N VAL A 532 -30.28 -20.81 -4.35
CA VAL A 532 -30.05 -21.75 -5.45
C VAL A 532 -30.48 -21.11 -6.75
N ILE A 533 -29.61 -21.19 -7.76
CA ILE A 533 -29.86 -20.73 -9.13
C ILE A 533 -29.77 -21.96 -10.04
N VAL A 534 -30.73 -22.11 -10.94
CA VAL A 534 -30.79 -23.23 -11.88
C VAL A 534 -30.70 -22.70 -13.30
N LEU A 535 -29.81 -23.29 -14.10
CA LEU A 535 -29.54 -22.94 -15.49
C LEU A 535 -29.84 -24.12 -16.42
N ARG A 536 -30.10 -23.86 -17.69
CA ARG A 536 -30.29 -24.87 -18.73
C ARG A 536 -29.42 -24.55 -19.94
N ARG A 537 -28.92 -25.57 -20.63
CA ARG A 537 -28.35 -25.42 -21.97
C ARG A 537 -29.44 -25.68 -23.01
N PRO A 538 -29.76 -24.73 -23.91
CA PRO A 538 -30.70 -24.99 -24.98
C PRO A 538 -30.09 -25.99 -25.97
N VAL A 539 -30.86 -27.01 -26.32
CA VAL A 539 -30.48 -27.98 -27.36
C VAL A 539 -30.62 -27.27 -28.71
N LEU A 540 -29.52 -27.11 -29.45
CA LEU A 540 -29.55 -26.63 -30.83
C LEU A 540 -30.29 -27.65 -31.70
N VAL A 541 -31.51 -27.32 -32.13
CA VAL A 541 -32.18 -28.05 -33.20
C VAL A 541 -31.57 -27.57 -34.52
N PRO A 542 -30.91 -28.42 -35.32
CA PRO A 542 -30.34 -27.99 -36.59
C PRO A 542 -31.47 -27.61 -37.56
N VAL A 543 -31.43 -26.36 -38.05
CA VAL A 543 -32.27 -25.89 -39.14
C VAL A 543 -31.78 -26.57 -40.42
N VAL A 544 -32.64 -27.38 -41.04
CA VAL A 544 -32.41 -27.91 -42.39
C VAL A 544 -32.72 -26.78 -43.38
N PRO A 545 -31.79 -26.37 -44.25
CA PRO A 545 -32.07 -25.36 -45.26
C PRO A 545 -32.95 -25.95 -46.38
N GLU A 546 -33.97 -25.19 -46.80
CA GLU A 546 -34.77 -25.44 -48.01
C GLU A 546 -34.01 -25.13 -49.30
#